data_AF-W6UVK6-F1
#
_entry.id   AF-W6UVK6-F1
#
_cell.length_a   1.000
_cell.length_b   1.000
_cell.length_c   1.000
_cell.angle_alpha   90.00
_cell.angle_beta   90.00
_cell.angle_gamma   90.00
#
_symmetry.space_group_name_H-M   'P 1'
#
loop_
_entity.id
_entity.type
_entity.pdbx_description
1 polymer ?
#
loop_
_entity_poly.entity_id
_entity_poly.type
_entity_poly.pdbx_seq_one_letter_code
_entity_poly.pdbx_strand_id
1 'polypeptide(L)'
;MKKVTQWLASFCICTVAWPVMAQPFSCGGKFLGSDTQAELAQAIVEDGGRAVGVQRVFAICQKGVIQIVLDGNNETSTPSYKKRWQQRAVTLLQVPADKVVVR
;
A
#
# COMPACT_ATOMS: atom_id res chain seq x y z
N MET A 1 -62.24 -4.15 22.03
CA MET A 1 -61.25 -4.43 20.96
C MET A 1 -59.89 -3.95 21.44
N LYS A 2 -58.99 -4.87 21.83
CA LYS A 2 -57.64 -4.56 22.35
C LYS A 2 -56.64 -4.70 21.20
N LYS A 3 -55.98 -3.61 20.82
CA LYS A 3 -55.00 -3.57 19.72
C LYS A 3 -53.73 -4.30 20.15
N VAL A 4 -53.35 -5.26 19.30
CA VAL A 4 -52.15 -6.09 19.41
C VAL A 4 -50.93 -5.22 19.13
N THR A 5 -50.07 -5.05 20.14
CA THR A 5 -48.73 -4.48 20.02
C THR A 5 -47.76 -5.62 19.82
N GLN A 6 -47.28 -5.81 18.59
CA GLN A 6 -46.21 -6.76 18.32
C GLN A 6 -45.52 -6.41 16.99
N TRP A 7 -44.18 -6.50 17.02
CA TRP A 7 -43.24 -6.50 15.89
C TRP A 7 -42.94 -5.11 15.28
N LEU A 8 -41.70 -4.66 15.09
CA LEU A 8 -40.42 -5.34 14.98
C LEU A 8 -39.36 -4.59 15.82
N ALA A 9 -38.82 -5.26 16.83
CA ALA A 9 -37.49 -4.95 17.31
C ALA A 9 -36.50 -5.48 16.26
N SER A 10 -36.24 -4.66 15.23
CA SER A 10 -35.14 -4.90 14.30
C SER A 10 -33.84 -4.61 15.05
N PHE A 11 -33.38 -5.61 15.81
CA PHE A 11 -32.02 -5.67 16.33
C PHE A 11 -31.07 -5.70 15.12
N CYS A 12 -30.74 -4.52 14.62
CA CYS A 12 -29.59 -4.33 13.75
C CYS A 12 -28.37 -4.56 14.65
N ILE A 13 -27.97 -5.82 14.77
CA ILE A 13 -26.68 -6.20 15.33
C ILE A 13 -25.67 -5.64 14.34
N CYS A 14 -25.20 -4.43 14.61
CA CYS A 14 -23.95 -3.92 14.09
C CYS A 14 -22.92 -4.99 14.45
N THR A 15 -22.61 -5.83 13.47
CA THR A 15 -21.52 -6.78 13.54
C THR A 15 -20.33 -5.98 14.02
N VAL A 16 -19.87 -6.35 15.21
CA VAL A 16 -18.67 -5.83 15.84
C VAL A 16 -17.60 -5.93 14.77
N ALA A 17 -17.24 -4.78 14.20
CA ALA A 17 -16.10 -4.65 13.33
C ALA A 17 -14.92 -5.03 14.21
N TRP A 18 -14.54 -6.31 14.16
CA TRP A 18 -13.33 -6.77 14.81
C TRP A 18 -12.23 -5.80 14.42
N PRO A 19 -11.45 -5.28 15.38
CA PRO A 19 -10.27 -4.54 15.00
C PRO A 19 -9.49 -5.53 14.16
N VAL A 20 -9.30 -5.23 12.88
CA VAL A 20 -8.37 -5.95 12.01
C VAL A 20 -7.07 -5.89 12.79
N MET A 21 -6.77 -6.99 13.51
CA MET A 21 -5.55 -7.13 14.27
C MET A 21 -4.47 -6.84 13.25
N ALA A 22 -3.76 -5.73 13.47
CA ALA A 22 -2.68 -5.29 12.61
C ALA A 22 -1.67 -6.45 12.61
N GLN A 23 -1.81 -7.35 11.63
CA GLN A 23 -0.91 -8.46 11.46
C GLN A 23 0.47 -7.82 11.37
N PRO A 24 1.46 -8.31 12.15
CA PRO A 24 2.81 -7.77 12.07
C PRO A 24 3.24 -7.90 10.60
N PHE A 25 3.31 -6.75 9.92
CA PHE A 25 3.74 -6.71 8.54
C PHE A 25 5.24 -7.02 8.52
N SER A 26 5.54 -8.29 8.27
CA SER A 26 6.85 -8.73 7.85
C SER A 26 6.91 -8.59 6.34
N CYS A 27 8.02 -8.10 5.79
CA CYS A 27 8.22 -8.10 4.35
C CYS A 27 8.49 -9.52 3.82
N GLY A 28 7.67 -10.50 4.21
CA GLY A 28 7.78 -11.90 3.81
C GLY A 28 6.94 -12.21 2.57
N GLY A 29 7.29 -13.29 1.87
CA GLY A 29 6.51 -13.84 0.76
C GLY A 29 6.67 -13.03 -0.53
N LYS A 30 5.76 -12.08 -0.76
CA LYS A 30 5.64 -11.36 -2.04
C LYS A 30 6.78 -10.36 -2.27
N PHE A 31 7.24 -9.66 -1.22
CA PHE A 31 8.30 -8.65 -1.36
C PHE A 31 9.72 -9.22 -1.55
N LEU A 32 10.00 -10.40 -0.99
CA LEU A 32 11.32 -11.05 -1.07
C LEU A 32 11.52 -11.83 -2.37
N GLY A 33 10.48 -12.00 -3.17
CA GLY A 33 10.63 -12.51 -4.53
C GLY A 33 11.39 -11.48 -5.37
N SER A 34 12.52 -11.90 -5.95
CA SER A 34 13.29 -11.08 -6.90
C SER A 34 12.38 -10.48 -7.98
N ASP A 35 11.39 -11.25 -8.43
CA ASP A 35 10.47 -10.86 -9.48
C ASP A 35 9.58 -9.68 -9.08
N THR A 36 9.13 -9.62 -7.82
CA THR A 36 8.23 -8.54 -7.37
C THR A 36 8.97 -7.21 -7.18
N GLN A 37 10.25 -7.24 -6.79
CA GLN A 37 11.07 -6.03 -6.74
C GLN A 37 11.38 -5.50 -8.15
N ALA A 38 11.69 -6.41 -9.08
CA ALA A 38 11.90 -6.07 -10.48
C ALA A 38 10.62 -5.53 -11.14
N GLU A 39 9.47 -6.15 -10.87
CA GLU A 39 8.16 -5.71 -11.36
C GLU A 39 7.80 -4.32 -10.83
N LEU A 40 8.06 -4.06 -9.54
CA LEU A 40 7.85 -2.73 -8.97
C LEU A 40 8.75 -1.68 -9.62
N ALA A 41 10.03 -1.99 -9.80
CA ALA A 41 10.98 -1.11 -10.46
C ALA A 41 10.56 -0.79 -11.89
N GLN A 42 10.15 -1.82 -12.65
CA GLN A 42 9.65 -1.69 -14.01
C GLN A 42 8.36 -0.87 -14.05
N ALA A 43 7.40 -1.16 -13.16
CA ALA A 43 6.13 -0.45 -13.10
C ALA A 43 6.31 1.05 -12.80
N ILE A 44 7.25 1.43 -11.93
CA ILE A 44 7.56 2.84 -11.66
C ILE A 44 8.23 3.51 -12.87
N VAL A 45 9.15 2.79 -13.53
CA VAL A 45 9.85 3.28 -14.73
C VAL A 45 8.87 3.50 -15.91
N GLU A 46 7.98 2.55 -16.15
CA GLU A 46 6.96 2.59 -17.22
C GLU A 46 5.87 3.64 -16.94
N ASP A 47 5.50 3.84 -15.67
CA ASP A 47 4.47 4.81 -15.27
C ASP A 47 4.97 6.27 -15.27
N GLY A 48 6.01 6.56 -16.06
CA GLY A 48 6.57 7.89 -16.26
C GLY A 48 7.80 8.19 -15.40
N GLY A 49 8.30 7.23 -14.62
CA GLY A 49 9.52 7.38 -13.81
C GLY A 49 10.71 7.85 -14.64
N ARG A 50 10.93 7.29 -15.83
CA ARG A 50 12.01 7.74 -16.75
C ARG A 50 11.84 9.18 -17.21
N ALA A 51 10.61 9.59 -17.52
CA ALA A 51 10.32 10.94 -18.00
C ALA A 51 10.62 12.00 -16.93
N VAL A 52 10.49 11.62 -15.65
CA VAL A 52 10.80 12.48 -14.50
C VAL A 52 12.21 12.27 -13.96
N GLY A 53 13.07 11.49 -14.66
CA GLY A 53 14.48 11.34 -14.32
C GLY A 53 14.85 10.22 -13.35
N VAL A 54 13.97 9.23 -13.13
CA VAL A 54 14.31 7.99 -12.40
C VAL A 54 15.20 7.12 -13.29
N GLN A 55 16.41 6.80 -12.81
CA GLN A 55 17.37 5.93 -13.48
C GLN A 55 17.26 4.50 -12.95
N ARG A 56 17.19 4.34 -11.63
CA ARG A 56 17.05 3.04 -10.96
C ARG A 56 16.07 3.13 -9.81
N VAL A 57 15.47 1.99 -9.49
CA VAL A 57 14.56 1.84 -8.37
C VAL A 57 15.05 0.67 -7.54
N PHE A 58 15.23 0.89 -6.25
CA PHE A 58 15.58 -0.15 -5.30
C PHE A 58 14.46 -0.29 -4.29
N ALA A 59 14.16 -1.52 -3.89
CA ALA A 59 13.20 -1.80 -2.86
C ALA A 59 13.91 -2.52 -1.71
N ILE A 60 13.88 -1.92 -0.51
CA ILE A 60 14.56 -2.44 0.67
C ILE A 60 13.53 -2.62 1.76
N CYS A 61 13.41 -3.82 2.31
CA CYS A 61 12.68 -3.99 3.55
C CYS A 61 13.59 -3.72 4.74
N GLN A 62 13.21 -2.77 5.60
CA GLN A 62 13.87 -2.55 6.89
C GLN A 62 12.82 -2.43 8.00
N LYS A 63 12.96 -3.24 9.04
CA LYS A 63 12.11 -3.18 10.26
C LYS A 63 10.60 -3.22 9.97
N GLY A 64 10.17 -3.99 8.97
CA GLY A 64 8.75 -4.06 8.57
C GLY A 64 8.26 -2.82 7.82
N VAL A 65 9.15 -2.08 7.17
CA VAL A 65 8.82 -0.98 6.25
C VAL A 65 9.54 -1.22 4.93
N ILE A 66 8.79 -1.14 3.83
CA ILE A 66 9.32 -1.18 2.47
C ILE A 66 9.75 0.23 2.10
N GLN A 67 11.06 0.40 1.93
CA GLN A 67 11.66 1.62 1.42
C GLN A 67 11.90 1.46 -0.07
N ILE A 68 11.31 2.33 -0.86
CA ILE A 68 11.51 2.42 -2.31
C ILE A 68 12.45 3.59 -2.53
N VAL A 69 13.68 3.30 -2.93
CA VAL A 69 14.70 4.31 -3.19
C VAL A 69 14.71 4.56 -4.69
N LEU A 70 14.45 5.81 -5.07
CA LEU A 70 14.51 6.27 -6.45
C LEU A 70 15.88 6.92 -6.67
N ASP A 71 16.71 6.26 -7.47
CA ASP A 71 17.97 6.83 -7.93
C ASP A 71 17.68 7.65 -9.19
N GLY A 72 17.78 8.97 -9.09
CA GLY A 72 17.33 9.89 -10.14
C GLY A 72 17.64 11.36 -9.86
N ASN A 73 17.10 12.25 -10.70
CA ASN A 73 17.27 13.70 -10.54
C ASN A 73 16.38 14.26 -9.40
N ASN A 74 16.60 15.51 -8.98
CA ASN A 74 15.82 16.13 -7.89
C ASN A 74 14.31 16.26 -8.19
N GLU A 75 13.87 16.23 -9.46
CA GLU A 75 12.45 16.32 -9.81
C GLU A 75 11.67 15.08 -9.34
N THR A 76 12.31 13.91 -9.34
CA THR A 76 11.77 12.67 -8.76
C THR A 76 11.44 12.78 -7.26
N SER A 77 12.05 13.74 -6.56
CA SER A 77 11.87 13.94 -5.12
C SER A 77 10.65 14.78 -4.76
N THR A 78 9.88 15.28 -5.73
CA THR A 78 8.68 16.07 -5.44
C THR A 78 7.60 15.23 -4.72
N PRO A 79 6.86 15.82 -3.76
CA PRO A 79 5.88 15.06 -2.96
C PRO A 79 4.77 14.38 -3.78
N SER A 80 4.37 14.98 -4.89
CA SER A 80 3.36 14.44 -5.80
C SER A 80 3.80 13.11 -6.43
N TYR A 81 5.03 13.05 -6.94
CA TYR A 81 5.59 11.81 -7.50
C TYR A 81 5.82 10.76 -6.42
N LYS A 82 6.38 11.14 -5.26
CA LYS A 82 6.54 10.21 -4.12
C LYS A 82 5.22 9.53 -3.73
N LYS A 83 4.13 10.29 -3.67
CA LYS A 83 2.80 9.75 -3.39
C LYS A 83 2.30 8.80 -4.48
N ARG A 84 2.50 9.12 -5.76
CA ARG A 84 2.16 8.26 -6.89
C ARG A 84 2.90 6.91 -6.81
N TRP A 85 4.21 6.94 -6.59
CA TRP A 85 5.03 5.73 -6.48
C TRP A 85 4.69 4.91 -5.25
N GLN A 86 4.38 5.56 -4.12
CA GLN A 86 3.90 4.90 -2.92
C GLN A 86 2.58 4.16 -3.19
N GLN A 87 1.61 4.81 -3.84
CA GLN A 87 0.33 4.19 -4.21
C GLN A 87 0.54 2.99 -5.14
N ARG A 88 1.43 3.12 -6.14
CA ARG A 88 1.74 2.02 -7.06
C ARG A 88 2.29 0.80 -6.32
N ALA A 89 3.21 1.02 -5.39
CA ALA A 89 3.78 -0.04 -4.58
C ALA A 89 2.78 -0.67 -3.62
N VAL A 90 1.91 0.13 -2.99
CA VAL A 90 0.80 -0.35 -2.16
C VAL A 90 -0.09 -1.30 -2.95
N THR A 91 -0.48 -0.92 -4.17
CA THR A 91 -1.32 -1.75 -5.04
C THR A 91 -0.61 -3.04 -5.48
N LEU A 92 0.64 -2.94 -5.93
CA LEU A 92 1.38 -4.07 -6.49
C LEU A 92 1.76 -5.09 -5.40
N LEU A 93 2.28 -4.60 -4.28
CA LEU A 93 2.74 -5.41 -3.17
C LEU A 93 1.58 -5.84 -2.26
N GLN A 94 0.40 -5.22 -2.39
CA GLN A 94 -0.77 -5.42 -1.53
C GLN A 94 -0.45 -5.19 -0.05
N VAL A 95 0.27 -4.11 0.23
CA VAL A 95 0.75 -3.76 1.57
C VAL A 95 0.10 -2.46 2.05
N PRO A 96 -0.03 -2.26 3.37
CA PRO A 96 -0.57 -1.00 3.89
C PRO A 96 0.31 0.21 3.51
N ALA A 97 -0.31 1.36 3.24
CA ALA A 97 0.40 2.56 2.81
C ALA A 97 1.38 3.10 3.87
N ASP A 98 1.08 2.91 5.16
CA ASP A 98 1.96 3.26 6.28
C ASP A 98 3.23 2.38 6.35
N LYS A 99 3.26 1.28 5.59
CA LYS A 99 4.42 0.37 5.50
C LYS A 99 5.25 0.60 4.24
N VAL A 100 4.92 1.61 3.42
CA VAL A 100 5.68 1.96 2.22
C VAL A 100 6.18 3.40 2.34
N VAL A 101 7.49 3.58 2.15
CA VAL A 101 8.14 4.88 2.15
C VAL A 101 8.92 5.03 0.86
N VAL A 102 8.71 6.12 0.13
CA VAL A 102 9.46 6.44 -1.09
C VAL A 102 10.53 7.48 -0.75
N ARG A 103 11.77 7.18 -1.09
CA ARG A 103 12.95 8.01 -0.82
C ARG A 103 13.53 8.49 -2.13
#